data_AF-A0AAW2PH77-F1
#
_entry.id   AF-A0AAW2PH77-F1
#
_cell.length_a   1.000
_cell.length_b   1.000
_cell.length_c   1.000
_cell.angle_alpha   90.00
_cell.angle_beta   90.00
_cell.angle_gamma   90.00
#
_symmetry.space_group_name_H-M   'P 1'
#
loop_
_entity.id
_entity.type
_entity.pdbx_description
1 polymer ?
#
loop_
_entity_poly.entity_id
_entity_poly.type
_entity_poly.pdbx_seq_one_letter_code
_entity_poly.pdbx_strand_id
1 'polypeptide(L)' 'MELSLFVVRQKENEPLKEYMQRFNAATLEVPSATQGVKASAFSQGLLDGDFFKSLTKKPVSKFDALLARAAKYINMEDA' A
#
# COMPACT_ATOMS: atom_id res chain seq x y z
N MET A 1 -3.12 0.60 18.75
CA MET A 1 -1.88 1.40 18.61
C MET A 1 -1.60 1.53 17.12
N GLU A 2 -1.35 2.74 16.60
CA GLU A 2 -1.24 3.03 15.15
C GLU A 2 -0.11 2.27 14.42
N LEU A 3 0.76 1.59 15.17
CA LEU A 3 1.83 0.73 14.67
C LEU A 3 1.35 -0.55 13.97
N SER A 4 0.06 -0.92 14.09
CA SER A 4 -0.50 -2.13 13.46
C SER A 4 -0.42 -2.11 11.93
N LEU A 5 -0.30 -0.95 11.28
CA LEU A 5 -0.14 -0.89 9.83
C LEU A 5 1.28 -1.26 9.37
N PHE A 6 2.30 -0.97 10.18
CA PHE A 6 3.70 -1.22 9.80
C PHE A 6 4.10 -2.70 9.85
N VAL A 7 3.28 -3.54 10.50
CA VAL A 7 3.45 -5.00 10.48
C VAL A 7 2.82 -5.64 9.25
N VAL A 8 2.00 -4.92 8.48
CA VAL A 8 1.40 -5.41 7.24
C VAL A 8 2.43 -5.31 6.11
N ARG A 9 3.17 -6.39 5.90
CA ARG A 9 4.14 -6.54 4.79
C ARG A 9 3.56 -7.37 3.65
N GLN A 10 3.95 -7.02 2.43
CA GLN A 10 3.74 -7.81 1.22
C GLN A 10 4.67 -9.02 1.26
N LYS A 11 4.14 -10.21 1.00
CA LYS A 11 4.92 -11.46 1.00
C LYS A 11 5.49 -11.73 -0.41
N GLU A 12 6.61 -12.46 -0.51
CA GLU A 12 7.33 -12.70 -1.79
C GLU A 12 6.45 -13.24 -2.92
N ASN A 13 5.45 -14.06 -2.61
CA ASN A 13 4.52 -14.64 -3.59
C ASN A 13 3.12 -14.03 -3.53
N GLU A 14 2.98 -12.85 -2.94
CA GLU A 14 1.71 -12.17 -2.80
C GLU A 14 1.53 -11.07 -3.85
N PRO A 15 0.53 -11.20 -4.74
CA PRO A 15 0.19 -10.15 -5.69
C PRO A 15 -0.16 -8.84 -4.98
N LEU A 16 0.13 -7.70 -5.63
CA LEU A 16 -0.17 -6.38 -5.07
C LEU A 16 -1.64 -6.22 -4.67
N LYS A 17 -2.55 -6.87 -5.40
CA LYS A 17 -3.99 -6.90 -5.13
C LYS A 17 -4.34 -7.50 -3.78
N GLU A 18 -3.75 -8.65 -3.44
CA GLU A 18 -3.99 -9.32 -2.16
C GLU A 18 -3.38 -8.53 -1.00
N TYR A 19 -2.16 -8.01 -1.20
CA TYR A 19 -1.53 -7.12 -0.24
C TYR A 19 -2.40 -5.89 0.05
N MET A 20 -2.89 -5.22 -1.00
CA MET A 20 -3.75 -4.04 -0.89
C MET A 20 -5.05 -4.35 -0.13
N GLN A 21 -5.67 -5.50 -0.39
CA GLN A 21 -6.88 -5.92 0.33
C GLN A 21 -6.62 -6.09 1.83
N ARG A 22 -5.55 -6.79 2.22
CA ARG A 22 -5.19 -6.95 3.64
C ARG A 22 -4.83 -5.63 4.29
N PHE A 23 -4.09 -4.78 3.59
CA PHE A 23 -3.73 -3.47 4.10
C PHE A 23 -4.97 -2.60 4.34
N ASN A 24 -5.91 -2.57 3.37
CA ASN A 24 -7.16 -1.82 3.51
C ASN A 24 -7.98 -2.33 4.71
N ALA A 25 -8.08 -3.63 4.92
CA ALA A 25 -8.74 -4.20 6.10
C ALA A 25 -8.09 -3.70 7.40
N ALA A 26 -6.76 -3.72 7.49
CA ALA A 26 -6.04 -3.21 8.65
C ALA A 26 -6.28 -1.71 8.89
N THR A 27 -6.48 -0.91 7.83
CA THR A 27 -6.80 0.53 8.01
C THR A 27 -8.17 0.80 8.63
N LEU A 28 -9.12 -0.13 8.50
CA LEU A 28 -10.44 -0.02 9.13
C LEU A 28 -10.35 -0.22 10.65
N GLU A 29 -9.37 -0.97 11.13
CA GLU A 29 -9.12 -1.20 12.56
C GLU A 29 -8.40 -0.01 13.24
N VAL A 30 -7.78 0.88 12.46
CA VAL A 30 -7.10 2.08 12.95
C VAL A 30 -7.60 3.36 12.25
N PRO A 31 -8.88 3.74 12.46
CA PRO A 31 -9.45 4.92 11.81
C PRO A 31 -8.75 6.23 12.21
N SER A 32 -8.09 6.27 13.37
CA SER A 32 -7.33 7.44 13.85
C SER A 32 -6.07 7.73 13.02
N ALA A 33 -5.52 6.72 12.32
CA ALA A 33 -4.29 6.87 11.57
C ALA A 33 -4.44 7.88 10.44
N THR A 34 -3.57 8.87 10.43
CA THR A 34 -3.57 9.92 9.40
C THR A 34 -3.29 9.32 8.02
N GLN A 35 -3.74 10.02 6.97
CA GLN A 35 -3.47 9.66 5.58
C GLN A 35 -1.96 9.51 5.30
N GLY A 36 -1.12 10.36 5.90
CA GLY A 36 0.35 10.26 5.77
C GLY A 36 0.92 9.01 6.43
N VAL A 37 0.44 8.65 7.63
CA VAL A 37 0.84 7.41 8.32
C VAL A 37 0.44 6.19 7.50
N LYS A 38 -0.80 6.15 6.99
CA LYS A 38 -1.28 5.06 6.12
C LYS A 38 -0.43 4.93 4.85
N ALA A 39 -0.14 6.03 4.18
CA ALA A 39 0.70 6.04 2.97
C ALA A 39 2.14 5.57 3.25
N SER A 40 2.74 6.01 4.36
CA SER A 40 4.08 5.60 4.76
C SER A 40 4.13 4.11 5.10
N ALA A 41 3.19 3.62 5.90
CA ALA A 41 3.10 2.21 6.27
C ALA A 41 2.86 1.31 5.05
N PHE A 42 2.00 1.71 4.12
CA PHE A 42 1.79 0.99 2.86
C PHE A 42 3.09 0.90 2.06
N SER A 43 3.76 2.05 1.87
CA SER A 43 4.97 2.09 1.05
C SER A 43 6.12 1.28 1.66
N GLN A 44 6.26 1.31 2.99
CA GLN A 44 7.23 0.48 3.71
C GLN A 44 6.87 -1.00 3.67
N GLY A 45 5.59 -1.33 3.58
CA GLY A 45 5.13 -2.71 3.55
C GLY A 45 5.31 -3.41 2.21
N LEU A 46 5.52 -2.68 1.12
CA LEU A 46 5.74 -3.24 -0.21
C LEU A 46 7.07 -3.99 -0.33
N LEU A 47 7.08 -4.99 -1.23
CA LEU A 47 8.33 -5.54 -1.75
C LEU A 47 9.00 -4.56 -2.71
N ASP A 48 10.30 -4.74 -2.93
CA ASP A 48 11.06 -4.01 -3.95
C ASP A 48 10.72 -4.51 -5.37
N GLY A 49 9.47 -4.28 -5.75
CA GLY A 49 8.93 -4.58 -7.06
C GLY A 49 8.72 -3.32 -7.90
N ASP A 50 8.21 -3.52 -9.12
CA ASP A 50 8.05 -2.43 -10.07
C ASP A 50 7.04 -1.37 -9.62
N PHE A 51 6.01 -1.77 -8.86
CA PHE A 51 5.12 -0.81 -8.21
C PHE A 51 5.86 0.09 -7.22
N PHE A 52 6.69 -0.49 -6.33
CA PHE A 52 7.51 0.26 -5.37
C PHE A 52 8.46 1.22 -6.08
N LYS A 53 9.19 0.76 -7.11
CA LYS A 53 10.03 1.61 -7.96
C LYS A 53 9.25 2.74 -8.62
N SER A 54 7.98 2.51 -8.97
CA SER A 54 7.13 3.57 -9.52
C SER A 54 6.83 4.65 -8.47
N LEU A 55 6.63 4.27 -7.20
CA LEU A 55 6.40 5.20 -6.10
C LEU A 55 7.66 6.00 -5.76
N THR A 56 8.85 5.38 -5.80
CA THR A 56 10.10 6.11 -5.57
C THR A 56 10.37 7.15 -6.65
N LYS A 57 10.08 6.82 -7.92
CA LYS A 57 10.19 7.78 -9.05
C LYS A 57 9.21 8.94 -8.96
N LYS A 58 7.98 8.69 -8.47
CA LYS A 58 6.94 9.71 -8.30
C LYS A 58 6.27 9.50 -6.95
N PRO A 59 6.79 10.14 -5.88
CA PRO A 59 6.25 10.00 -4.54
C PRO A 59 4.78 10.43 -4.45
N VAL A 60 4.02 9.74 -3.60
CA VAL A 60 2.62 10.05 -3.31
C VAL A 60 2.47 10.15 -1.80
N SER A 61 1.98 11.30 -1.32
CA SER A 61 1.86 11.59 0.12
C SER A 61 0.47 11.33 0.70
N LYS A 62 -0.56 11.20 -0.17
CA LYS A 62 -1.95 10.93 0.23
C LYS A 62 -2.27 9.46 -0.01
N PHE A 63 -2.84 8.79 0.98
CA PHE A 63 -3.16 7.37 0.89
C PHE A 63 -4.20 7.08 -0.20
N ASP A 64 -5.23 7.91 -0.36
CA ASP A 64 -6.24 7.72 -1.41
C ASP A 64 -5.64 7.77 -2.83
N ALA A 65 -4.69 8.69 -3.06
CA ALA A 65 -3.97 8.78 -4.34
C ALA A 65 -3.04 7.59 -4.57
N LEU A 66 -2.48 7.04 -3.48
CA LEU A 66 -1.66 5.83 -3.54
C LEU A 66 -2.52 4.62 -3.91
N LEU A 67 -3.71 4.47 -3.31
CA LEU A 67 -4.66 3.41 -3.63
C LEU A 67 -5.14 3.49 -5.09
N ALA A 68 -5.49 4.68 -5.58
CA ALA A 68 -5.89 4.87 -6.97
C ALA A 68 -4.78 4.43 -7.95
N ARG A 69 -3.51 4.72 -7.60
CA ARG A 69 -2.36 4.30 -8.40
C ARG A 69 -2.12 2.79 -8.33
N ALA A 70 -2.25 2.19 -7.15
CA ALA A 70 -2.15 0.74 -6.98
C ALA A 70 -3.23 0.02 -7.79
N ALA A 71 -4.49 0.48 -7.73
CA ALA A 71 -5.59 -0.07 -8.51
C ALA A 71 -5.33 0.02 -10.02
N LYS A 72 -4.83 1.16 -10.51
CA LYS A 72 -4.45 1.31 -11.92
C LYS A 72 -3.35 0.34 -12.33
N TYR A 73 -2.37 0.12 -11.46
CA TYR A 73 -1.25 -0.78 -11.72
C TYR A 73 -1.71 -2.24 -11.73
N ILE A 74 -2.53 -2.66 -10.77
CA ILE A 74 -3.15 -3.99 -10.73
C ILE A 74 -3.95 -4.27 -12.02
N ASN A 75 -4.74 -3.30 -12.48
CA ASN A 75 -5.51 -3.47 -13.73
C ASN A 75 -4.63 -3.56 -14.99
N MET A 76 -3.38 -3.10 -14.93
CA MET A 76 -2.41 -3.25 -16.02
C MET A 76 -1.65 -4.57 -15.94
N GLU A 77 -1.40 -5.10 -14.74
CA GLU A 77 -0.79 -6.43 -14.54
C GLU A 77 -1.76 -7.59 -14.79
N ASP A 78 -3.05 -7.41 -14.50
CA ASP A 78 -4.11 -8.40 -14.75
C ASP A 78 -4.56 -8.43 -16.24
N ALA A 79 -3.99 -7.60 -17.12
CA ALA A 79 -4.34 -7.47 -18.55
C ALA A 79 -3.41 -8.28 -19.47
#